data_AF-A0A367PCU8-F1
#
_entry.id   AF-A0A367PCU8-F1
#
_cell.length_a   1.000
_cell.length_b   1.000
_cell.length_c   1.000
_cell.angle_alpha   90.00
_cell.angle_beta   90.00
_cell.angle_gamma   90.00
#
_symmetry.space_group_name_H-M   'P 1'
#
loop_
_entity.id
_entity.type
_entity.pdbx_description
1 polymer ?
#
loop_
_entity_poly.entity_id
_entity_poly.type
_entity_poly.pdbx_seq_one_letter_code
_entity_poly.pdbx_strand_id
1 'polypeptide(L)'
;MTRPPRSVLRTPPAFPESALPAFVQRLDRPEALVKAQALAFLMFEKRDLRATQTFLTDFGMRCVSRTGSRLLMRGAGPQPCLTVATQGQRSRYVGAAFSVRSEADLDHLEANANARRLHADEIPGGGVGVELTDPAGNLLWLVTGQQPVDPLPLRGPLHSLTNDPGQLRRVNATVRPPLEPAAVVKLGHVVLQTVDFPGMARWYMRHLGLIPTDVQYLEDGSPNLCFFRLDLGSTPADHHAFVLAGGIEEKYEHSAYEVLDLDALGQGHNVLRANGHRHMWGIGRHVLGSQLFDYWFDPDGMEFEHYADGDVFTADRETHYVPLEMSGIWAWGDDVPASMGVKRNLATVFRVARLLRAGRLSVARLKLLGRAMTQARPWL
;
A
#
# COMPACT_ATOMS: atom_id res chain seq x y z
N MET A 1 -24.68 -18.70 -39.45
CA MET A 1 -24.20 -17.77 -38.40
C MET A 1 -22.71 -18.02 -38.19
N THR A 2 -21.86 -17.14 -38.68
CA THR A 2 -20.42 -17.17 -38.39
C THR A 2 -20.21 -16.76 -36.94
N ARG A 3 -19.54 -17.60 -36.14
CA ARG A 3 -19.11 -17.20 -34.79
C ARG A 3 -18.25 -15.94 -34.93
N PRO A 4 -18.46 -14.90 -34.09
CA PRO A 4 -17.53 -13.78 -34.07
C PRO A 4 -16.11 -14.30 -33.81
N PRO A 5 -15.07 -13.70 -34.41
CA PRO A 5 -13.69 -14.08 -34.14
C PRO A 5 -13.45 -13.97 -32.63
N ARG A 6 -12.83 -15.00 -32.05
CA ARG A 6 -12.45 -14.97 -30.62
C ARG A 6 -11.53 -13.77 -30.39
N SER A 7 -11.86 -12.94 -29.40
CA SER A 7 -10.94 -11.90 -28.94
C SER A 7 -9.64 -12.55 -28.49
N VAL A 8 -8.50 -12.01 -28.94
CA VAL A 8 -7.19 -12.42 -28.43
C VAL A 8 -7.01 -11.74 -27.08
N LEU A 9 -6.92 -12.53 -26.01
CA LEU A 9 -6.63 -12.02 -24.68
C LEU A 9 -5.19 -11.49 -24.65
N ARG A 10 -5.01 -10.24 -24.20
CA ARG A 10 -3.70 -9.60 -24.06
C ARG A 10 -3.62 -8.90 -22.73
N THR A 11 -2.47 -8.99 -22.08
CA THR A 11 -2.11 -8.11 -20.97
C THR A 11 -1.84 -6.71 -21.52
N PRO A 12 -2.26 -5.63 -20.82
CA PRO A 12 -1.88 -4.27 -21.20
C PRO A 12 -0.36 -4.14 -21.35
N PRO A 13 0.13 -3.35 -22.33
CA PRO A 13 1.55 -3.15 -22.50
C PRO A 13 2.14 -2.37 -21.33
N ALA A 14 3.35 -2.72 -20.92
CA ALA A 14 4.18 -1.93 -20.01
C ALA A 14 5.37 -1.38 -20.80
N PHE A 15 5.62 -0.07 -20.67
CA PHE A 15 6.68 0.61 -21.39
C PHE A 15 7.76 1.08 -20.40
N PRO A 16 9.03 0.67 -20.58
CA PRO A 16 10.11 1.30 -19.86
C PRO A 16 10.21 2.80 -20.21
N GLU A 17 10.63 3.65 -19.27
CA GLU A 17 10.75 5.11 -19.49
C GLU A 17 11.63 5.46 -20.71
N SER A 18 12.66 4.64 -20.98
CA SER A 18 13.54 4.79 -22.14
C SER A 18 12.85 4.56 -23.49
N ALA A 19 11.75 3.79 -23.53
CA ALA A 19 10.98 3.49 -24.74
C ALA A 19 9.52 4.01 -24.64
N LEU A 20 9.31 5.08 -23.87
CA LEU A 20 7.99 5.61 -23.60
C LEU A 20 7.31 6.17 -24.87
N PRO A 21 6.02 5.86 -25.13
CA PRO A 21 5.29 6.47 -26.24
C PRO A 21 5.24 8.00 -26.12
N ALA A 22 5.36 8.70 -27.23
CA ALA A 22 5.53 10.17 -27.26
C ALA A 22 4.39 10.97 -26.61
N PHE A 23 3.17 10.41 -26.53
CA PHE A 23 2.02 11.08 -25.90
C PHE A 23 1.99 10.92 -24.38
N VAL A 24 2.71 9.94 -23.82
CA VAL A 24 2.70 9.65 -22.38
C VAL A 24 3.64 10.61 -21.67
N GLN A 25 3.11 11.27 -20.64
CA GLN A 25 3.84 12.27 -19.88
C GLN A 25 4.61 11.56 -18.75
N ARG A 26 5.90 11.90 -18.63
CA ARG A 26 6.74 11.38 -17.56
C ARG A 26 6.39 12.05 -16.24
N LEU A 27 6.52 11.31 -15.15
CA LEU A 27 6.46 11.90 -13.82
C LEU A 27 7.78 12.62 -13.52
N ASP A 28 7.72 13.94 -13.29
CA ASP A 28 8.87 14.75 -12.95
C ASP A 28 9.41 14.39 -11.56
N ARG A 29 10.70 14.06 -11.49
CA ARG A 29 11.38 13.56 -10.29
C ARG A 29 12.24 14.69 -9.69
N PRO A 30 11.79 15.34 -8.59
CA PRO A 30 12.53 16.42 -7.96
C PRO A 30 13.76 15.90 -7.24
N GLU A 31 14.71 16.80 -6.96
CA GLU A 31 15.78 16.51 -6.01
C GLU A 31 15.18 16.24 -4.62
N ALA A 32 15.59 15.11 -4.04
CA ALA A 32 15.14 14.66 -2.73
C ALA A 32 15.92 15.36 -1.61
N LEU A 33 15.22 15.73 -0.54
CA LEU A 33 15.82 16.23 0.70
C LEU A 33 16.50 15.10 1.47
N VAL A 34 15.85 13.94 1.54
CA VAL A 34 16.38 12.75 2.20
C VAL A 34 15.94 11.49 1.45
N LYS A 35 16.51 10.34 1.80
CA LYS A 35 16.08 9.02 1.27
C LYS A 35 15.60 8.12 2.41
N ALA A 36 14.30 7.85 2.43
CA ALA A 36 13.69 6.93 3.37
C ALA A 36 14.24 5.49 3.21
N GLN A 37 14.38 4.78 4.32
CA GLN A 37 14.96 3.43 4.39
C GLN A 37 13.90 2.34 4.56
N ALA A 38 12.79 2.64 5.23
CA ALA A 38 11.64 1.75 5.37
C ALA A 38 10.37 2.54 5.70
N LEU A 39 9.20 2.01 5.34
CA LEU A 39 7.94 2.40 5.97
C LEU A 39 7.89 1.77 7.37
N ALA A 40 7.93 2.60 8.42
CA ALA A 40 8.13 2.15 9.79
C ALA A 40 6.81 1.73 10.45
N PHE A 41 5.85 2.64 10.53
CA PHE A 41 4.53 2.37 11.11
C PHE A 41 3.47 3.35 10.59
N LEU A 42 2.21 2.97 10.72
CA LEU A 42 1.07 3.83 10.40
C LEU A 42 0.37 4.33 11.67
N MET A 43 -0.19 5.53 11.58
CA MET A 43 -0.88 6.22 12.67
C MET A 43 -2.36 6.36 12.35
N PHE A 44 -3.20 5.96 13.30
CA PHE A 44 -4.66 6.03 13.18
C PHE A 44 -5.31 6.63 14.43
N GLU A 45 -6.40 7.37 14.24
CA GLU A 45 -7.38 7.61 15.30
C GLU A 45 -8.43 6.51 15.21
N LYS A 46 -8.86 5.96 16.35
CA LYS A 46 -9.85 4.87 16.43
C LYS A 46 -10.87 5.13 17.53
N ARG A 47 -12.13 4.77 17.29
CA ARG A 47 -13.21 4.89 18.27
C ARG A 47 -13.19 3.81 19.35
N ASP A 48 -12.67 2.63 19.02
CA ASP A 48 -12.57 1.51 19.95
C ASP A 48 -11.23 0.79 19.78
N LEU A 49 -10.29 1.10 20.68
CA LEU A 49 -8.97 0.43 20.70
C LEU A 49 -9.06 -1.07 21.04
N ARG A 50 -10.10 -1.54 21.74
CA ARG A 50 -10.25 -2.97 22.03
C ARG A 50 -10.68 -3.72 20.77
N ALA A 51 -11.70 -3.23 20.07
CA ALA A 51 -12.12 -3.81 18.80
C ALA A 51 -10.98 -3.78 17.76
N THR A 52 -10.24 -2.67 17.70
CA THR A 52 -9.06 -2.54 16.84
C THR A 52 -8.00 -3.58 17.18
N GLN A 53 -7.66 -3.76 18.46
CA GLN A 53 -6.70 -4.77 18.89
C GLN A 53 -7.16 -6.20 18.54
N THR A 54 -8.44 -6.53 18.76
CA THR A 54 -8.98 -7.85 18.42
C THR A 54 -8.80 -8.15 16.95
N PHE A 55 -9.23 -7.23 16.07
CA PHE A 55 -9.02 -7.37 14.63
C PHE A 55 -7.55 -7.54 14.28
N LEU A 56 -6.67 -6.63 14.74
CA LEU A 56 -5.25 -6.69 14.39
C LEU A 56 -4.55 -7.95 14.94
N THR A 57 -5.03 -8.52 16.04
CA THR A 57 -4.52 -9.80 16.58
C THR A 57 -4.92 -10.97 15.69
N ASP A 58 -6.19 -11.04 15.29
CA ASP A 58 -6.71 -12.07 14.37
C ASP A 58 -6.13 -11.92 12.96
N PHE A 59 -5.80 -10.68 12.57
CA PHE A 59 -5.06 -10.34 11.36
C PHE A 59 -3.57 -10.72 11.46
N GLY A 60 -3.09 -11.18 12.62
CA GLY A 60 -1.76 -11.75 12.78
C GLY A 60 -0.68 -10.80 13.32
N MET A 61 -1.07 -9.67 13.90
CA MET A 61 -0.17 -8.80 14.68
C MET A 61 -0.16 -9.17 16.17
N ARG A 62 0.78 -8.60 16.91
CA ARG A 62 0.89 -8.72 18.37
C ARG A 62 0.78 -7.36 19.04
N CYS A 63 0.01 -7.31 20.13
CA CYS A 63 -0.08 -6.13 20.98
C CYS A 63 1.23 -5.94 21.74
N VAL A 64 1.86 -4.78 21.55
CA VAL A 64 3.02 -4.33 22.31
C VAL A 64 2.55 -3.68 23.61
N SER A 65 1.58 -2.77 23.50
CA SER A 65 0.95 -2.14 24.67
C SER A 65 -0.43 -1.59 24.30
N ARG A 66 -1.32 -1.52 25.29
CA ARG A 66 -2.60 -0.83 25.20
C ARG A 66 -2.89 -0.09 26.50
N THR A 67 -3.19 1.20 26.39
CA THR A 67 -3.74 2.04 27.46
C THR A 67 -5.17 2.44 27.12
N GLY A 68 -5.81 3.28 27.93
CA GLY A 68 -7.11 3.86 27.60
C GLY A 68 -7.08 4.79 26.38
N SER A 69 -5.90 5.30 25.98
CA SER A 69 -5.75 6.31 24.93
C SER A 69 -4.85 5.89 23.76
N ARG A 70 -4.08 4.80 23.89
CA ARG A 70 -3.09 4.40 22.88
C ARG A 70 -2.99 2.88 22.76
N LEU A 71 -2.83 2.39 21.54
CA LEU A 71 -2.57 0.99 21.19
C LEU A 71 -1.35 0.95 20.27
N LEU A 72 -0.40 0.08 20.60
CA LEU A 72 0.77 -0.21 19.77
C LEU A 72 0.74 -1.69 19.36
N MET A 73 0.77 -1.94 18.05
CA MET A 73 0.84 -3.29 17.47
C MET A 73 2.14 -3.46 16.69
N ARG A 74 2.70 -4.67 16.70
CA ARG A 74 3.87 -5.07 15.91
C ARG A 74 3.62 -6.37 15.15
N GLY A 75 4.44 -6.62 14.14
CA GLY A 75 4.55 -7.92 13.48
C GLY A 75 5.54 -8.86 14.19
N ALA A 76 5.78 -10.00 13.55
CA ALA A 76 6.79 -10.99 13.91
C ALA A 76 8.21 -10.56 13.54
N GLY A 77 8.40 -9.60 12.63
CA GLY A 77 9.70 -9.03 12.30
C GLY A 77 10.32 -8.18 13.42
N PRO A 78 11.53 -7.63 13.20
CA PRO A 78 12.28 -6.88 14.21
C PRO A 78 11.73 -5.47 14.49
N GLN A 79 10.74 -5.01 13.74
CA GLN A 79 10.16 -3.67 13.90
C GLN A 79 9.45 -3.55 15.26
N PRO A 80 9.75 -2.49 16.04
CA PRO A 80 9.13 -2.31 17.35
C PRO A 80 7.63 -1.99 17.27
N CYS A 81 7.17 -1.48 16.14
CA CYS A 81 5.77 -1.13 15.90
C CYS A 81 5.49 -1.13 14.40
N LEU A 82 4.28 -1.53 14.01
CA LEU A 82 3.72 -1.37 12.66
C LEU A 82 2.48 -0.47 12.67
N THR A 83 1.73 -0.43 13.78
CA THR A 83 0.50 0.36 13.91
C THR A 83 0.45 1.06 15.26
N VAL A 84 0.28 2.38 15.21
CA VAL A 84 -0.06 3.25 16.35
C VAL A 84 -1.52 3.66 16.19
N ALA A 85 -2.36 3.30 17.16
CA ALA A 85 -3.74 3.77 17.21
C ALA A 85 -3.98 4.59 18.48
N THR A 86 -4.55 5.78 18.33
CA THR A 86 -4.97 6.64 19.45
C THR A 86 -6.49 6.67 19.56
N GLN A 87 -7.00 6.66 20.79
CA GLN A 87 -8.44 6.76 21.03
C GLN A 87 -8.94 8.15 20.62
N GLY A 88 -10.02 8.20 19.86
CA GLY A 88 -10.67 9.45 19.47
C GLY A 88 -12.15 9.29 19.13
N GLN A 89 -12.76 10.37 18.67
CA GLN A 89 -14.19 10.40 18.36
C GLN A 89 -14.51 9.86 16.97
N ARG A 90 -13.49 9.74 16.10
CA ARG A 90 -13.63 9.25 14.73
C ARG A 90 -12.56 8.23 14.43
N SER A 91 -12.87 7.31 13.53
CA SER A 91 -11.85 6.42 12.98
C SER A 91 -11.32 7.02 11.69
N ARG A 92 -10.04 7.39 11.68
CA ARG A 92 -9.37 7.96 10.49
C ARG A 92 -7.88 7.60 10.44
N TYR A 93 -7.34 7.55 9.24
CA TYR A 93 -5.91 7.62 9.03
C TYR A 93 -5.40 9.00 9.50
N VAL A 94 -4.26 9.02 10.19
CA VAL A 94 -3.62 10.23 10.70
C VAL A 94 -2.33 10.50 9.93
N GLY A 95 -1.56 9.46 9.63
CA GLY A 95 -0.27 9.63 8.98
C GLY A 95 0.58 8.37 8.94
N ALA A 96 1.78 8.49 8.38
CA ALA A 96 2.76 7.42 8.28
C ALA A 96 4.11 7.88 8.83
N ALA A 97 4.89 6.93 9.33
CA ALA A 97 6.28 7.15 9.71
C ALA A 97 7.20 6.38 8.77
N PHE A 98 8.27 7.02 8.32
CA PHE A 98 9.36 6.40 7.56
C PHE A 98 10.66 6.49 8.33
N SER A 99 11.49 5.45 8.26
CA SER A 99 12.83 5.53 8.81
C SER A 99 13.77 6.26 7.85
N VAL A 100 14.72 7.02 8.39
CA VAL A 100 15.83 7.65 7.64
C VAL A 100 17.18 7.18 8.17
N ARG A 101 18.23 7.40 7.39
CA ARG A 101 19.56 6.84 7.67
C ARG A 101 20.18 7.44 8.93
N SER A 102 19.99 8.73 9.16
CA SER A 102 20.73 9.44 10.19
C SER A 102 19.97 10.63 10.77
N GLU A 103 20.41 11.11 11.93
CA GLU A 103 19.88 12.32 12.54
C GLU A 103 20.18 13.57 11.69
N ALA A 104 21.29 13.58 10.92
CA ALA A 104 21.60 14.63 9.97
C ALA A 104 20.53 14.77 8.86
N ASP A 105 19.87 13.68 8.47
CA ASP A 105 18.73 13.74 7.54
C ASP A 105 17.54 14.48 8.19
N LEU A 106 17.32 14.29 9.50
CA LEU A 106 16.28 14.99 10.25
C LEU A 106 16.59 16.49 10.36
N ASP A 107 17.83 16.83 10.69
CA ASP A 107 18.31 18.22 10.77
C ASP A 107 18.14 18.94 9.42
N HIS A 108 18.41 18.24 8.32
CA HIS A 108 18.21 18.76 6.97
C HIS A 108 16.73 19.09 6.70
N LEU A 109 15.80 18.26 7.16
CA LEU A 109 14.36 18.51 7.01
C LEU A 109 13.84 19.65 7.89
N GLU A 110 14.37 19.81 9.10
CA GLU A 110 14.03 20.98 9.94
C GLU A 110 14.46 22.28 9.25
N ALA A 111 15.67 22.31 8.70
CA ALA A 111 16.22 23.48 8.02
C ALA A 111 15.52 23.81 6.69
N ASN A 112 15.03 22.81 5.95
CA ASN A 112 14.59 22.97 4.56
C ASN A 112 13.12 22.65 4.28
N ALA A 113 12.38 22.09 5.24
CA ALA A 113 11.00 21.64 5.06
C ALA A 113 10.05 22.01 6.21
N ASN A 114 10.46 22.90 7.12
CA ASN A 114 9.69 23.28 8.31
C ASN A 114 9.28 22.07 9.17
N ALA A 115 10.12 21.03 9.20
CA ALA A 115 9.86 19.87 10.04
C ALA A 115 9.97 20.26 11.52
N ARG A 116 9.10 19.68 12.36
CA ARG A 116 9.10 19.90 13.81
C ARG A 116 9.70 18.68 14.52
N ARG A 117 10.67 18.89 15.41
CA ARG A 117 11.18 17.81 16.26
C ARG A 117 10.08 17.15 17.10
N LEU A 118 10.08 15.83 17.14
CA LEU A 118 9.21 15.00 17.99
C LEU A 118 9.83 14.81 19.37
N HIS A 119 8.99 14.64 20.38
CA HIS A 119 9.44 14.17 21.69
C HIS A 119 9.71 12.66 21.66
N ALA A 120 10.74 12.21 22.39
CA ALA A 120 11.19 10.82 22.35
C ALA A 120 10.13 9.80 22.82
N ASP A 121 9.21 10.19 23.71
CA ASP A 121 8.10 9.37 24.21
C ASP A 121 6.96 9.17 23.19
N GLU A 122 6.93 10.00 22.15
CA GLU A 122 6.01 9.87 21.04
C GLU A 122 6.40 8.71 20.11
N ILE A 123 7.69 8.41 19.97
CA ILE A 123 8.23 7.49 18.96
C ILE A 123 8.23 6.04 19.49
N PRO A 124 7.44 5.12 18.91
CA PRO A 124 7.50 3.70 19.28
C PRO A 124 8.90 3.13 19.06
N GLY A 125 9.45 2.42 20.05
CA GLY A 125 10.82 1.91 20.00
C GLY A 125 11.91 2.95 20.29
N GLY A 126 11.54 4.18 20.66
CA GLY A 126 12.48 5.26 20.98
C GLY A 126 13.17 5.84 19.75
N GLY A 127 14.33 6.48 19.96
CA GLY A 127 15.06 7.20 18.92
C GLY A 127 14.68 8.67 18.83
N VAL A 128 14.93 9.27 17.68
CA VAL A 128 14.66 10.67 17.37
C VAL A 128 13.90 10.78 16.06
N GLY A 129 13.12 11.85 15.89
CA GLY A 129 12.35 12.03 14.67
C GLY A 129 11.78 13.43 14.52
N VAL A 130 11.30 13.72 13.31
CA VAL A 130 10.63 14.98 12.97
C VAL A 130 9.26 14.70 12.35
N GLU A 131 8.37 15.68 12.48
CA GLU A 131 7.04 15.69 11.91
C GLU A 131 6.95 16.72 10.78
N LEU A 132 6.36 16.28 9.68
CA LEU A 132 5.91 17.09 8.56
C LEU A 132 4.42 16.88 8.38
N THR A 133 3.81 17.75 7.58
CA THR A 133 2.41 17.60 7.15
C THR A 133 2.36 17.64 5.63
N ASP A 134 1.74 16.64 5.02
CA ASP A 134 1.56 16.60 3.58
C ASP A 134 0.53 17.65 3.11
N PRO A 135 0.46 17.97 1.80
CA PRO A 135 -0.51 18.93 1.26
C PRO A 135 -1.99 18.61 1.56
N ALA A 136 -2.32 17.38 1.96
CA ALA A 136 -3.68 16.96 2.33
C ALA A 136 -3.95 17.04 3.83
N GLY A 137 -2.93 17.36 4.64
CA GLY A 137 -3.03 17.45 6.10
C GLY A 137 -2.70 16.16 6.84
N ASN A 138 -2.17 15.13 6.17
CA ASN A 138 -1.73 13.91 6.86
C ASN A 138 -0.35 14.15 7.47
N LEU A 139 -0.10 13.54 8.63
CA LEU A 139 1.21 13.58 9.26
C LEU A 139 2.19 12.67 8.51
N LEU A 140 3.41 13.16 8.30
CA LEU A 140 4.55 12.37 7.88
C LEU A 140 5.62 12.47 8.95
N TRP A 141 5.89 11.37 9.64
CA TRP A 141 6.98 11.30 10.59
C TRP A 141 8.22 10.69 9.93
N LEU A 142 9.39 11.25 10.20
CA LEU A 142 10.66 10.66 9.82
C LEU A 142 11.46 10.37 11.08
N VAL A 143 11.90 9.13 11.23
CA VAL A 143 12.48 8.64 12.48
C VAL A 143 13.80 7.92 12.24
N THR A 144 14.68 7.93 13.22
CA THR A 144 15.91 7.11 13.21
C THR A 144 16.28 6.70 14.64
N GLY A 145 17.13 5.67 14.78
CA GLY A 145 17.57 5.18 16.08
C GLY A 145 16.53 4.41 16.90
N GLN A 146 15.41 4.01 16.29
CA GLN A 146 14.45 3.10 16.91
C GLN A 146 15.15 1.78 17.27
N GLN A 147 14.92 1.29 18.48
CA GLN A 147 15.50 0.02 18.93
C GLN A 147 14.72 -1.15 18.32
N PRO A 148 15.38 -2.04 17.56
CA PRO A 148 14.74 -3.26 17.10
C PRO A 148 14.44 -4.17 18.29
N VAL A 149 13.48 -5.05 18.09
CA VAL A 149 13.04 -6.04 19.07
C VAL A 149 13.27 -7.44 18.52
N ASP A 150 13.44 -8.42 19.39
CA ASP A 150 13.66 -9.80 18.93
C ASP A 150 12.48 -10.25 18.03
N PRO A 151 12.79 -10.79 16.83
CA PRO A 151 11.79 -11.38 15.97
C PRO A 151 11.07 -12.54 16.67
N LEU A 152 9.78 -12.70 16.37
CA LEU A 152 9.01 -13.85 16.83
C LEU A 152 9.34 -15.07 15.96
N PRO A 153 9.25 -16.29 16.51
CA PRO A 153 9.50 -17.49 15.73
C PRO A 153 8.48 -17.62 14.58
N LEU A 154 8.99 -17.88 13.38
CA LEU A 154 8.22 -18.18 12.19
C LEU A 154 8.60 -19.56 11.68
N ARG A 155 7.64 -20.29 11.09
CA ARG A 155 7.95 -21.50 10.34
C ARG A 155 8.75 -21.16 9.08
N GLY A 156 9.40 -22.17 8.49
CA GLY A 156 9.96 -22.03 7.15
C GLY A 156 8.87 -21.88 6.06
N PRO A 157 9.21 -21.29 4.89
CA PRO A 157 8.29 -21.20 3.76
C PRO A 157 7.93 -22.59 3.22
N LEU A 158 6.68 -22.78 2.83
CA LEU A 158 6.19 -24.05 2.28
C LEU A 158 6.33 -24.12 0.75
N HIS A 159 6.44 -22.99 0.07
CA HIS A 159 6.52 -22.95 -1.41
C HIS A 159 7.75 -23.68 -1.96
N SER A 160 8.87 -23.72 -1.24
CA SER A 160 10.08 -24.46 -1.63
C SER A 160 9.87 -25.99 -1.63
N LEU A 161 8.76 -26.45 -1.05
CA LEU A 161 8.35 -27.84 -0.99
C LEU A 161 7.26 -28.18 -2.02
N THR A 162 6.84 -27.24 -2.85
CA THR A 162 5.83 -27.49 -3.88
C THR A 162 6.30 -28.59 -4.84
N ASN A 163 5.43 -29.56 -5.10
CA ASN A 163 5.65 -30.53 -6.17
C ASN A 163 5.09 -29.94 -7.46
N ASP A 164 5.83 -30.06 -8.55
CA ASP A 164 5.33 -29.81 -9.90
C ASP A 164 5.42 -31.09 -10.75
N PRO A 165 4.80 -31.16 -11.94
CA PRO A 165 4.80 -32.39 -12.76
C PRO A 165 6.18 -32.95 -13.11
N GLY A 166 7.23 -32.13 -13.08
CA GLY A 166 8.61 -32.53 -13.35
C GLY A 166 9.48 -32.72 -12.09
N GLN A 167 9.05 -32.19 -10.94
CA GLN A 167 9.83 -32.22 -9.71
C GLN A 167 8.98 -32.61 -8.48
N LEU A 168 9.09 -33.88 -8.08
CA LEU A 168 8.43 -34.42 -6.89
C LEU A 168 9.37 -34.33 -5.67
N ARG A 169 9.42 -33.16 -5.04
CA ARG A 169 10.26 -32.87 -3.85
C ARG A 169 9.77 -33.56 -2.57
N ARG A 170 8.47 -33.80 -2.47
CA ARG A 170 7.81 -34.45 -1.33
C ARG A 170 7.37 -35.86 -1.71
N VAL A 171 8.17 -36.86 -1.36
CA VAL A 171 7.79 -38.29 -1.40
C VAL A 171 7.51 -38.75 0.02
N ASN A 172 6.35 -39.38 0.25
CA ASN A 172 5.88 -39.80 1.58
C ASN A 172 5.80 -38.66 2.63
N ALA A 173 5.75 -37.40 2.18
CA ALA A 173 5.61 -36.22 3.02
C ALA A 173 4.37 -35.42 2.60
N THR A 174 3.67 -34.82 3.57
CA THR A 174 2.45 -34.04 3.33
C THR A 174 2.67 -32.56 3.68
N VAL A 175 1.90 -31.66 3.08
CA VAL A 175 1.81 -30.25 3.51
C VAL A 175 0.44 -30.05 4.14
N ARG A 176 0.44 -29.62 5.40
CA ARG A 176 -0.74 -29.40 6.24
C ARG A 176 -0.46 -28.15 7.10
N PRO A 177 -0.52 -26.95 6.50
CA PRO A 177 -0.25 -25.72 7.25
C PRO A 177 -1.26 -25.57 8.39
N PRO A 178 -0.82 -25.06 9.56
CA PRO A 178 -1.71 -24.87 10.71
C PRO A 178 -2.81 -23.83 10.40
N LEU A 179 -4.00 -24.05 10.94
CA LEU A 179 -5.08 -23.06 10.93
C LEU A 179 -4.84 -22.04 12.07
N GLU A 180 -4.14 -20.97 11.75
CA GLU A 180 -3.76 -19.90 12.68
C GLU A 180 -3.76 -18.54 11.99
N PRO A 181 -3.83 -17.41 12.72
CA PRO A 181 -3.66 -16.08 12.14
C PRO A 181 -2.41 -16.00 11.27
N ALA A 182 -2.50 -15.37 10.09
CA ALA A 182 -1.35 -15.19 9.23
C ALA A 182 -0.36 -14.21 9.88
N ALA A 183 0.70 -14.74 10.49
CA ALA A 183 1.69 -13.92 11.19
C ALA A 183 2.24 -12.83 10.25
N VAL A 184 1.93 -11.58 10.57
CA VAL A 184 2.43 -10.41 9.84
C VAL A 184 3.91 -10.26 10.13
N VAL A 185 4.75 -10.28 9.10
CA VAL A 185 6.20 -10.13 9.22
C VAL A 185 6.58 -8.65 9.28
N LYS A 186 6.15 -7.87 8.28
CA LYS A 186 6.42 -6.42 8.19
C LYS A 186 5.23 -5.67 7.59
N LEU A 187 5.22 -4.36 7.79
CA LEU A 187 4.41 -3.42 7.00
C LEU A 187 5.11 -3.23 5.64
N GLY A 188 4.39 -3.48 4.55
CA GLY A 188 4.91 -3.31 3.18
C GLY A 188 4.63 -1.91 2.67
N HIS A 189 3.35 -1.59 2.48
CA HIS A 189 2.96 -0.35 1.84
C HIS A 189 1.70 0.29 2.41
N VAL A 190 1.53 1.58 2.07
CA VAL A 190 0.29 2.33 2.28
C VAL A 190 -0.14 2.98 0.96
N VAL A 191 -1.45 2.99 0.71
CA VAL A 191 -2.06 3.55 -0.49
C VAL A 191 -2.94 4.72 -0.12
N LEU A 192 -2.65 5.88 -0.72
CA LEU A 192 -3.44 7.10 -0.55
C LEU A 192 -4.06 7.52 -1.86
N GLN A 193 -5.24 8.13 -1.76
CA GLN A 193 -5.90 8.86 -2.83
C GLN A 193 -5.76 10.35 -2.57
N THR A 194 -5.60 11.13 -3.64
CA THR A 194 -5.53 12.59 -3.58
C THR A 194 -6.28 13.25 -4.73
N VAL A 195 -6.72 14.50 -4.54
CA VAL A 195 -7.28 15.30 -5.65
C VAL A 195 -6.20 16.08 -6.42
N ASP A 196 -4.96 16.13 -5.93
CA ASP A 196 -3.81 16.75 -6.60
C ASP A 196 -2.65 15.76 -6.75
N PHE A 197 -2.82 14.80 -7.67
CA PHE A 197 -1.83 13.76 -7.91
C PHE A 197 -0.42 14.31 -8.21
N PRO A 198 -0.22 15.26 -9.16
CA PRO A 198 1.11 15.76 -9.47
C PRO A 198 1.77 16.48 -8.28
N GLY A 199 1.01 17.31 -7.55
CA GLY A 199 1.52 18.05 -6.40
C GLY A 199 1.92 17.11 -5.26
N MET A 200 1.06 16.16 -4.92
CA MET A 200 1.30 15.20 -3.85
C MET A 200 2.43 14.21 -4.19
N ALA A 201 2.49 13.71 -5.43
CA ALA A 201 3.58 12.85 -5.90
C ALA A 201 4.93 13.56 -5.80
N ARG A 202 5.02 14.80 -6.30
CA ARG A 202 6.22 15.65 -6.18
C ARG A 202 6.61 15.85 -4.72
N TRP A 203 5.64 16.10 -3.84
CA TRP A 203 5.91 16.31 -2.43
C TRP A 203 6.53 15.07 -1.77
N TYR A 204 5.94 13.89 -1.93
CA TYR A 204 6.48 12.66 -1.36
C TYR A 204 7.83 12.26 -1.98
N MET A 205 8.02 12.39 -3.29
CA MET A 205 9.34 12.16 -3.92
C MET A 205 10.41 13.10 -3.37
N ARG A 206 10.07 14.39 -3.17
CA ARG A 206 11.00 15.37 -2.61
C ARG A 206 11.34 15.10 -1.15
N HIS A 207 10.36 14.76 -0.30
CA HIS A 207 10.58 14.65 1.15
C HIS A 207 11.03 13.26 1.61
N LEU A 208 10.80 12.21 0.83
CA LEU A 208 11.20 10.85 1.18
C LEU A 208 12.20 10.23 0.20
N GLY A 209 12.48 10.88 -0.94
CA GLY A 209 13.35 10.31 -1.97
C GLY A 209 12.78 9.07 -2.63
N LEU A 210 11.45 8.96 -2.67
CA LEU A 210 10.76 7.88 -3.36
C LEU A 210 11.02 7.95 -4.86
N ILE A 211 11.16 6.78 -5.49
CA ILE A 211 11.30 6.66 -6.95
C ILE A 211 10.16 5.82 -7.53
N PRO A 212 9.58 6.21 -8.68
CA PRO A 212 8.51 5.45 -9.32
C PRO A 212 8.98 4.08 -9.81
N THR A 213 8.22 3.04 -9.49
CA THR A 213 8.37 1.69 -10.08
C THR A 213 7.46 1.56 -11.30
N ASP A 214 6.15 1.75 -11.08
CA ASP A 214 5.14 1.74 -12.13
C ASP A 214 4.27 2.99 -12.04
N VAL A 215 4.13 3.71 -13.16
CA VAL A 215 3.24 4.86 -13.33
C VAL A 215 2.09 4.47 -14.23
N GLN A 216 0.87 4.57 -13.73
CA GLN A 216 -0.33 4.37 -14.52
C GLN A 216 -0.86 5.70 -15.08
N TYR A 217 -1.12 5.73 -16.38
CA TYR A 217 -1.52 6.92 -17.12
C TYR A 217 -2.91 6.80 -17.76
N LEU A 218 -3.59 7.93 -17.93
CA LEU A 218 -4.90 8.03 -18.60
C LEU A 218 -4.77 8.04 -20.13
N GLU A 219 -5.90 7.95 -20.84
CA GLU A 219 -5.95 7.95 -22.32
C GLU A 219 -5.23 9.15 -22.97
N ASP A 220 -5.15 10.29 -22.28
CA ASP A 220 -4.43 11.49 -22.74
C ASP A 220 -2.92 11.48 -22.40
N GLY A 221 -2.41 10.37 -21.86
CA GLY A 221 -1.02 10.19 -21.45
C GLY A 221 -0.67 10.80 -20.09
N SER A 222 -1.62 11.41 -19.38
CA SER A 222 -1.33 12.02 -18.07
C SER A 222 -1.23 10.97 -16.95
N PRO A 223 -0.20 11.04 -16.09
CA PRO A 223 -0.09 10.21 -14.89
C PRO A 223 -1.27 10.41 -13.94
N ASN A 224 -1.80 9.30 -13.41
CA ASN A 224 -2.87 9.35 -12.43
C ASN A 224 -2.72 8.35 -11.28
N LEU A 225 -1.85 7.36 -11.36
CA LEU A 225 -1.52 6.50 -10.22
C LEU A 225 -0.04 6.13 -10.30
N CYS A 226 0.64 6.02 -9.16
CA CYS A 226 2.03 5.60 -9.13
C CYS A 226 2.34 4.71 -7.93
N PHE A 227 3.02 3.61 -8.22
CA PHE A 227 3.66 2.73 -7.24
C PHE A 227 5.08 3.22 -7.00
N PHE A 228 5.39 3.62 -5.78
CA PHE A 228 6.69 4.17 -5.42
C PHE A 228 7.49 3.21 -4.54
N ARG A 229 8.70 2.89 -4.95
CA ARG A 229 9.68 2.19 -4.11
C ARG A 229 10.63 3.16 -3.41
N LEU A 230 11.29 2.65 -2.38
CA LEU A 230 12.36 3.33 -1.69
C LEU A 230 13.63 3.31 -2.56
N ASP A 231 14.35 4.43 -2.62
CA ASP A 231 15.67 4.48 -3.27
C ASP A 231 16.76 3.99 -2.31
N LEU A 232 17.00 2.68 -2.33
CA LEU A 232 18.04 2.01 -1.54
C LEU A 232 19.34 1.76 -2.34
N GLY A 233 19.50 2.42 -3.50
CA GLY A 233 20.65 2.21 -4.39
C GLY A 233 20.71 0.78 -4.95
N SER A 234 21.80 0.06 -4.67
CA SER A 234 22.01 -1.32 -5.12
C SER A 234 21.34 -2.37 -4.23
N THR A 235 20.75 -1.97 -3.10
CA THR A 235 19.98 -2.87 -2.25
C THR A 235 18.57 -3.01 -2.82
N PRO A 236 18.03 -4.24 -2.98
CA PRO A 236 16.66 -4.42 -3.44
C PRO A 236 15.66 -3.78 -2.47
N ALA A 237 14.74 -2.99 -3.03
CA ALA A 237 13.55 -2.47 -2.35
C ALA A 237 12.31 -3.19 -2.88
N ASP A 238 11.27 -3.31 -2.05
CA ASP A 238 9.96 -3.81 -2.51
C ASP A 238 9.47 -2.99 -3.70
N HIS A 239 8.68 -3.61 -4.59
CA HIS A 239 8.02 -2.97 -5.72
C HIS A 239 7.43 -1.60 -5.36
N HIS A 240 6.87 -1.51 -4.16
CA HIS A 240 6.45 -0.26 -3.57
C HIS A 240 6.39 -0.32 -2.05
N ALA A 241 6.64 0.84 -1.43
CA ALA A 241 6.31 1.11 -0.03
C ALA A 241 5.20 2.18 0.09
N PHE A 242 4.88 2.88 -1.00
CA PHE A 242 3.87 3.92 -1.05
C PHE A 242 3.18 3.90 -2.42
N VAL A 243 1.86 4.02 -2.44
CA VAL A 243 1.10 4.22 -3.68
C VAL A 243 0.27 5.48 -3.54
N LEU A 244 0.23 6.26 -4.62
CA LEU A 244 -0.64 7.41 -4.71
C LEU A 244 -1.57 7.27 -5.90
N ALA A 245 -2.86 7.47 -5.70
CA ALA A 245 -3.88 7.48 -6.74
C ALA A 245 -4.56 8.85 -6.84
N GLY A 246 -4.66 9.38 -8.06
CA GLY A 246 -5.43 10.57 -8.37
C GLY A 246 -6.92 10.25 -8.40
N GLY A 247 -7.71 11.03 -7.68
CA GLY A 247 -9.15 10.82 -7.54
C GLY A 247 -9.92 12.08 -7.16
N ILE A 248 -11.00 11.88 -6.41
CA ILE A 248 -11.96 12.95 -6.05
C ILE A 248 -12.03 13.22 -4.55
N GLU A 249 -11.17 12.60 -3.76
CA GLU A 249 -11.02 12.86 -2.32
C GLU A 249 -9.58 12.64 -1.86
N GLU A 250 -9.22 13.26 -0.74
CA GLU A 250 -8.04 12.87 0.04
C GLU A 250 -8.47 11.72 0.94
N LYS A 251 -7.91 10.52 0.72
CA LYS A 251 -8.40 9.30 1.37
C LYS A 251 -7.27 8.30 1.58
N TYR A 252 -7.30 7.64 2.73
CA TYR A 252 -6.60 6.36 2.92
C TYR A 252 -7.39 5.27 2.19
N GLU A 253 -6.75 4.59 1.24
CA GLU A 253 -7.32 3.42 0.57
C GLU A 253 -7.09 2.21 1.46
N HIS A 254 -5.86 1.69 1.52
CA HIS A 254 -5.49 0.55 2.35
C HIS A 254 -4.03 0.61 2.78
N SER A 255 -3.66 -0.32 3.66
CA SER A 255 -2.29 -0.64 4.03
C SER A 255 -2.09 -2.14 3.99
N ALA A 256 -0.88 -2.56 3.66
CA ALA A 256 -0.59 -3.94 3.37
C ALA A 256 0.57 -4.49 4.17
N TYR A 257 0.43 -5.73 4.59
CA TYR A 257 1.28 -6.37 5.57
C TYR A 257 1.75 -7.71 5.01
N GLU A 258 3.07 -7.89 4.99
CA GLU A 258 3.67 -9.09 4.41
C GLU A 258 3.44 -10.28 5.35
N VAL A 259 2.96 -11.38 4.79
CA VAL A 259 2.87 -12.68 5.44
C VAL A 259 3.78 -13.67 4.74
N LEU A 260 4.09 -14.78 5.42
CA LEU A 260 5.19 -15.65 5.02
C LEU A 260 5.07 -16.27 3.62
N ASP A 261 3.90 -16.79 3.25
CA ASP A 261 3.65 -17.42 1.95
C ASP A 261 2.14 -17.58 1.69
N LEU A 262 1.79 -18.16 0.53
CA LEU A 262 0.41 -18.43 0.13
C LEU A 262 -0.38 -19.30 1.13
N ASP A 263 0.28 -20.27 1.76
CA ASP A 263 -0.37 -21.14 2.75
C ASP A 263 -0.70 -20.37 4.04
N ALA A 264 0.19 -19.47 4.50
CA ALA A 264 -0.10 -18.57 5.61
C ALA A 264 -1.29 -17.65 5.28
N LEU A 265 -1.29 -17.07 4.08
CA LEU A 265 -2.36 -16.21 3.59
C LEU A 265 -3.71 -16.96 3.55
N GLY A 266 -3.75 -18.17 3.00
CA GLY A 266 -4.95 -19.01 2.96
C GLY A 266 -5.45 -19.47 4.34
N GLN A 267 -4.56 -19.81 5.27
CA GLN A 267 -4.96 -20.17 6.64
C GLN A 267 -5.44 -18.97 7.45
N GLY A 268 -4.76 -17.82 7.32
CA GLY A 268 -5.19 -16.57 7.93
C GLY A 268 -6.55 -16.11 7.44
N HIS A 269 -6.83 -16.24 6.13
CA HIS A 269 -8.15 -16.01 5.56
C HIS A 269 -9.23 -16.81 6.29
N ASN A 270 -9.01 -18.12 6.48
CA ASN A 270 -9.96 -18.99 7.16
C ASN A 270 -10.17 -18.60 8.63
N VAL A 271 -9.12 -18.19 9.34
CA VAL A 271 -9.24 -17.68 10.71
C VAL A 271 -10.07 -16.41 10.76
N LEU A 272 -9.79 -15.45 9.87
CA LEU A 272 -10.54 -14.19 9.81
C LEU A 272 -12.03 -14.44 9.49
N ARG A 273 -12.33 -15.37 8.56
CA ARG A 273 -13.71 -15.81 8.28
C ARG A 273 -14.37 -16.44 9.50
N ALA A 274 -13.68 -17.36 10.18
CA ALA A 274 -14.22 -18.08 11.33
C ALA A 274 -14.53 -17.14 12.51
N ASN A 275 -13.73 -16.08 12.68
CA ASN A 275 -13.94 -15.05 13.70
C ASN A 275 -14.95 -13.97 13.29
N GLY A 276 -15.58 -14.10 12.12
CA GLY A 276 -16.65 -13.20 11.68
C GLY A 276 -16.16 -11.85 11.16
N HIS A 277 -14.88 -11.72 10.80
CA HIS A 277 -14.37 -10.50 10.18
C HIS A 277 -14.95 -10.31 8.78
N ARG A 278 -14.93 -9.06 8.31
CA ARG A 278 -15.54 -8.68 7.02
C ARG A 278 -14.49 -8.77 5.91
N HIS A 279 -14.58 -9.82 5.12
CA HIS A 279 -13.78 -9.96 3.91
C HIS A 279 -14.13 -8.87 2.89
N MET A 280 -13.13 -8.37 2.17
CA MET A 280 -13.28 -7.33 1.17
C MET A 280 -13.05 -7.87 -0.24
N TRP A 281 -11.88 -8.44 -0.52
CA TRP A 281 -11.49 -8.90 -1.85
C TRP A 281 -10.31 -9.86 -1.78
N GLY A 282 -10.27 -10.87 -2.64
CA GLY A 282 -9.22 -11.90 -2.66
C GLY A 282 -9.76 -13.28 -2.28
N ILE A 283 -8.91 -14.31 -2.24
CA ILE A 283 -7.48 -14.30 -2.51
C ILE A 283 -7.22 -14.13 -4.02
N GLY A 284 -6.24 -13.31 -4.39
CA GLY A 284 -5.85 -13.11 -5.78
C GLY A 284 -4.37 -12.80 -5.95
N ARG A 285 -3.99 -12.44 -7.17
CA ARG A 285 -2.66 -11.94 -7.51
C ARG A 285 -2.73 -10.65 -8.30
N HIS A 286 -1.97 -9.63 -7.89
CA HIS A 286 -1.81 -8.39 -8.63
C HIS A 286 -0.97 -8.58 -9.90
N VAL A 287 -1.24 -7.76 -10.93
CA VAL A 287 -0.39 -7.72 -12.14
C VAL A 287 0.90 -6.99 -11.83
N LEU A 288 0.81 -5.80 -11.22
CA LEU A 288 1.97 -4.99 -10.85
C LEU A 288 2.47 -5.38 -9.46
N GLY A 289 3.78 -5.53 -9.31
CA GLY A 289 4.43 -6.04 -8.10
C GLY A 289 4.20 -7.52 -7.81
N SER A 290 3.41 -8.22 -8.63
CA SER A 290 3.16 -9.67 -8.57
C SER A 290 2.59 -10.21 -7.25
N GLN A 291 2.25 -9.33 -6.29
CA GLN A 291 1.83 -9.69 -4.94
C GLN A 291 0.58 -10.57 -4.95
N LEU A 292 0.62 -11.67 -4.19
CA LEU A 292 -0.59 -12.33 -3.70
C LEU A 292 -1.27 -11.38 -2.72
N PHE A 293 -2.60 -11.32 -2.73
CA PHE A 293 -3.36 -10.41 -1.86
C PHE A 293 -4.58 -11.07 -1.22
N ASP A 294 -4.94 -10.60 -0.02
CA ASP A 294 -6.24 -10.83 0.63
C ASP A 294 -6.62 -9.60 1.47
N TYR A 295 -7.71 -8.93 1.09
CA TYR A 295 -8.17 -7.69 1.69
C TYR A 295 -9.30 -7.94 2.69
N TRP A 296 -9.22 -7.21 3.80
CA TRP A 296 -10.17 -7.26 4.90
C TRP A 296 -10.54 -5.86 5.37
N PHE A 297 -11.79 -5.70 5.79
CA PHE A 297 -12.21 -4.52 6.54
C PHE A 297 -11.94 -4.73 8.02
N ASP A 298 -11.31 -3.73 8.63
CA ASP A 298 -11.29 -3.61 10.07
C ASP A 298 -12.69 -3.26 10.64
N PRO A 299 -12.86 -3.20 11.98
CA PRO A 299 -14.16 -2.94 12.60
C PRO A 299 -14.79 -1.59 12.21
N ASP A 300 -13.99 -0.62 11.76
CA ASP A 300 -14.45 0.70 11.33
C ASP A 300 -14.60 0.83 9.82
N GLY A 301 -14.31 -0.23 9.07
CA GLY A 301 -14.40 -0.26 7.61
C GLY A 301 -13.18 0.29 6.88
N MET A 302 -12.03 0.39 7.54
CA MET A 302 -10.74 0.63 6.87
C MET A 302 -10.20 -0.65 6.26
N GLU A 303 -9.48 -0.53 5.15
CA GLU A 303 -9.01 -1.68 4.37
C GLU A 303 -7.59 -2.05 4.78
N PHE A 304 -7.39 -3.34 5.03
CA PHE A 304 -6.13 -3.96 5.41
C PHE A 304 -5.87 -5.14 4.49
N GLU A 305 -4.67 -5.22 3.95
CA GLU A 305 -4.26 -6.24 3.00
C GLU A 305 -3.19 -7.16 3.62
N HIS A 306 -3.39 -8.46 3.53
CA HIS A 306 -2.28 -9.41 3.61
C HIS A 306 -1.68 -9.57 2.24
N TYR A 307 -0.35 -9.53 2.12
CA TYR A 307 0.33 -9.85 0.89
C TYR A 307 1.49 -10.82 1.08
N ALA A 308 1.87 -11.52 0.01
CA ALA A 308 3.08 -12.32 -0.07
C ALA A 308 3.62 -12.34 -1.52
N ASP A 309 4.86 -12.77 -1.71
CA ASP A 309 5.45 -13.00 -3.04
C ASP A 309 5.49 -11.73 -3.93
N GLY A 310 6.00 -10.63 -3.36
CA GLY A 310 6.14 -9.35 -4.06
C GLY A 310 7.48 -9.20 -4.78
N ASP A 311 7.46 -8.51 -5.93
CA ASP A 311 8.67 -8.19 -6.69
C ASP A 311 9.58 -7.20 -5.94
N VAL A 312 10.89 -7.29 -6.17
CA VAL A 312 11.89 -6.37 -5.61
C VAL A 312 12.76 -5.78 -6.72
N PHE A 313 13.18 -4.52 -6.55
CA PHE A 313 13.97 -3.79 -7.53
C PHE A 313 15.03 -2.92 -6.86
N THR A 314 16.15 -2.77 -7.55
CA THR A 314 17.20 -1.79 -7.24
C THR A 314 16.90 -0.44 -7.88
N ALA A 315 17.68 0.59 -7.55
CA ALA A 315 17.47 1.96 -8.04
C ALA A 315 17.78 2.14 -9.54
N ASP A 316 18.56 1.23 -10.13
CA ASP A 316 18.90 1.21 -11.56
C ASP A 316 17.74 0.77 -12.46
N ARG A 317 16.75 0.04 -11.91
CA ARG A 317 15.54 -0.33 -12.65
C ARG A 317 14.79 0.93 -13.08
N GLU A 318 14.59 1.10 -14.38
CA GLU A 318 13.82 2.22 -14.89
C GLU A 318 12.34 2.12 -14.51
N THR A 319 11.71 3.29 -14.32
CA THR A 319 10.27 3.40 -14.16
C THR A 319 9.56 2.84 -15.38
N HIS A 320 8.53 2.04 -15.14
CA HIS A 320 7.65 1.54 -16.18
C HIS A 320 6.33 2.31 -16.19
N TYR A 321 5.72 2.41 -17.37
CA TYR A 321 4.48 3.13 -17.61
C TYR A 321 3.45 2.20 -18.22
N VAL A 322 2.26 2.16 -17.62
CA VAL A 322 1.18 1.24 -17.97
C VAL A 322 -0.13 2.02 -18.13
N PRO A 323 -1.02 1.70 -19.09
CA PRO A 323 -2.36 2.28 -19.11
C PRO A 323 -3.11 2.01 -17.80
N LEU A 324 -3.78 3.04 -17.26
CA LEU A 324 -4.71 2.87 -16.14
C LEU A 324 -5.98 2.21 -16.64
N GLU A 325 -6.13 0.91 -16.38
CA GLU A 325 -7.29 0.12 -16.73
C GLU A 325 -7.71 -0.73 -15.53
N MET A 326 -9.02 -0.74 -15.21
CA MET A 326 -9.52 -1.52 -14.08
C MET A 326 -9.14 -3.00 -14.18
N SER A 327 -9.30 -3.58 -15.37
CA SER A 327 -8.96 -4.98 -15.66
C SER A 327 -7.48 -5.34 -15.43
N GLY A 328 -6.60 -4.34 -15.38
CA GLY A 328 -5.15 -4.50 -15.20
C GLY A 328 -4.69 -4.60 -13.75
N ILE A 329 -5.60 -4.49 -12.75
CA ILE A 329 -5.16 -4.47 -11.34
C ILE A 329 -4.97 -5.88 -10.74
N TRP A 330 -5.46 -6.96 -11.37
CA TRP A 330 -5.26 -8.34 -10.92
C TRP A 330 -5.08 -9.32 -12.09
N ALA A 331 -4.15 -10.26 -11.93
CA ALA A 331 -3.85 -11.33 -12.86
C ALA A 331 -4.89 -12.46 -12.77
N TRP A 332 -5.16 -12.95 -11.56
CA TRP A 332 -6.16 -13.98 -11.27
C TRP A 332 -6.77 -13.77 -9.88
N GLY A 333 -7.90 -14.41 -9.62
CA GLY A 333 -8.75 -14.18 -8.45
C GLY A 333 -10.10 -13.59 -8.85
N ASP A 334 -10.95 -13.34 -7.85
CA ASP A 334 -12.26 -12.73 -8.05
C ASP A 334 -12.14 -11.32 -8.64
N ASP A 335 -13.16 -10.90 -9.38
CA ASP A 335 -13.24 -9.54 -9.89
C ASP A 335 -13.31 -8.52 -8.74
N VAL A 336 -12.79 -7.33 -9.00
CA VAL A 336 -12.76 -6.26 -8.00
C VAL A 336 -14.19 -5.92 -7.56
N PRO A 337 -14.47 -5.87 -6.24
CA PRO A 337 -15.81 -5.58 -5.77
C PRO A 337 -16.22 -4.15 -6.13
N ALA A 338 -17.51 -3.97 -6.44
CA ALA A 338 -18.08 -2.66 -6.76
C ALA A 338 -17.87 -1.62 -5.65
N SER A 339 -17.61 -2.05 -4.41
CA SER A 339 -17.30 -1.18 -3.27
C SER A 339 -15.97 -0.43 -3.38
N MET A 340 -15.01 -0.90 -4.19
CA MET A 340 -13.78 -0.16 -4.50
C MET A 340 -14.00 1.01 -5.48
N GLY A 341 -15.16 1.03 -6.16
CA GLY A 341 -15.52 2.15 -7.03
C GLY A 341 -15.99 3.40 -6.28
N VAL A 342 -16.12 4.50 -7.00
CA VAL A 342 -16.67 5.75 -6.45
C VAL A 342 -18.13 5.55 -6.00
N LYS A 343 -18.40 5.79 -4.71
CA LYS A 343 -19.76 5.72 -4.14
C LYS A 343 -20.68 6.74 -4.82
N ARG A 344 -21.79 6.27 -5.39
CA ARG A 344 -22.80 7.11 -6.05
C ARG A 344 -23.82 7.63 -5.03
N ASN A 345 -23.47 8.70 -4.31
CA ASN A 345 -24.36 9.34 -3.34
C ASN A 345 -24.31 10.88 -3.43
N LEU A 346 -25.23 11.56 -2.73
CA LEU A 346 -25.32 13.02 -2.76
C LEU A 346 -24.02 13.70 -2.29
N ALA A 347 -23.34 13.14 -1.27
CA ALA A 347 -22.09 13.69 -0.77
C ALA A 347 -21.00 13.69 -1.86
N THR A 348 -20.89 12.62 -2.64
CA THR A 348 -19.99 12.54 -3.80
C THR A 348 -20.35 13.59 -4.86
N VAL A 349 -21.64 13.76 -5.17
CA VAL A 349 -22.09 14.78 -6.15
C VAL A 349 -21.72 16.19 -5.69
N PHE A 350 -22.00 16.55 -4.44
CA PHE A 350 -21.62 17.84 -3.88
C PHE A 350 -20.11 18.05 -3.88
N ARG A 351 -19.34 17.00 -3.58
CA ARG A 351 -17.87 17.04 -3.60
C ARG A 351 -17.34 17.31 -5.00
N VAL A 352 -17.81 16.56 -6.00
CA VAL A 352 -17.44 16.77 -7.41
C VAL A 352 -17.78 18.19 -7.85
N ALA A 353 -18.98 18.68 -7.53
CA ALA A 353 -19.39 20.05 -7.84
C ALA A 353 -18.47 21.10 -7.18
N ARG A 354 -18.05 20.88 -5.93
CA ARG A 354 -17.09 21.74 -5.24
C ARG A 354 -15.71 21.74 -5.91
N LEU A 355 -15.20 20.57 -6.30
CA LEU A 355 -13.91 20.44 -6.98
C LEU A 355 -13.91 21.09 -8.35
N LEU A 356 -15.00 20.94 -9.12
CA LEU A 356 -15.19 21.61 -10.40
C LEU A 356 -15.19 23.14 -10.22
N ARG A 357 -15.94 23.66 -9.23
CA ARG A 357 -15.96 25.11 -8.93
C ARG A 357 -14.60 25.65 -8.50
N ALA A 358 -13.82 24.85 -7.77
CA ALA A 358 -12.49 25.21 -7.30
C ALA A 358 -11.38 25.01 -8.36
N GLY A 359 -11.71 24.53 -9.55
CA GLY A 359 -10.73 24.24 -10.61
C GLY A 359 -9.77 23.07 -10.30
N ARG A 360 -10.02 22.31 -9.22
CA ARG A 360 -9.20 21.15 -8.83
C ARG A 360 -9.58 19.87 -9.56
N LEU A 361 -10.66 19.89 -10.33
CA LEU A 361 -11.12 18.80 -11.18
C LEU A 361 -11.73 19.40 -12.45
N SER A 362 -11.64 18.70 -13.57
CA SER A 362 -12.28 19.09 -14.84
C SER A 362 -13.25 18.01 -15.31
N VAL A 363 -14.25 18.40 -16.10
CA VAL A 363 -15.19 17.45 -16.72
C VAL A 363 -14.46 16.49 -17.66
N ALA A 364 -13.42 16.97 -18.35
CA ALA A 364 -12.56 16.12 -19.19
C ALA A 364 -11.87 15.03 -18.35
N ARG A 365 -11.27 15.42 -17.21
CA ARG A 365 -10.59 14.47 -16.31
C ARG A 365 -11.56 13.44 -15.73
N LEU A 366 -12.77 13.85 -15.35
CA LEU A 366 -13.82 12.93 -14.90
C LEU A 366 -14.20 11.89 -15.97
N LYS A 367 -14.28 12.30 -17.24
CA LYS A 367 -14.58 11.39 -18.35
C LYS A 367 -13.44 10.39 -18.56
N LEU A 368 -12.18 10.83 -18.50
CA LEU A 368 -11.01 9.95 -18.60
C LEU A 368 -10.99 8.90 -17.48
N LEU A 369 -11.17 9.33 -16.24
CA LEU A 369 -11.28 8.44 -15.08
C LEU A 369 -12.45 7.46 -15.25
N GLY A 370 -13.61 7.95 -15.68
CA GLY A 370 -14.78 7.11 -15.92
C GLY A 370 -14.51 6.00 -16.94
N ARG A 371 -13.83 6.31 -18.05
CA ARG A 371 -13.46 5.31 -19.07
C ARG A 371 -12.51 4.26 -18.53
N ALA A 372 -11.43 4.68 -17.87
CA ALA A 372 -10.43 3.80 -17.25
C ALA A 372 -11.07 2.77 -16.29
N MET A 373 -12.07 3.21 -15.52
CA MET A 373 -12.77 2.37 -14.53
C MET A 373 -13.85 1.44 -15.12
N THR A 374 -14.18 1.57 -16.41
CA THR A 374 -15.28 0.80 -17.05
C THR A 374 -14.81 -0.26 -18.03
N GLN A 375 -13.52 -0.32 -18.35
CA GLN A 375 -12.99 -1.34 -19.25
C GLN A 375 -13.05 -2.72 -18.56
N ALA A 376 -13.95 -3.56 -19.06
CA ALA A 376 -14.10 -4.94 -18.62
C ALA A 376 -12.88 -5.78 -19.04
N ARG A 377 -12.67 -6.91 -18.38
CA ARG A 377 -11.64 -7.88 -18.80
C ARG A 377 -11.90 -8.32 -20.24
N PRO A 378 -10.86 -8.59 -21.05
CA PRO A 378 -11.04 -8.97 -22.46
C PRO A 378 -11.78 -10.31 -22.69
N TRP A 379 -12.18 -11.01 -21.62
CA TRP A 379 -12.98 -12.24 -21.63
C TRP A 379 -14.36 -12.12 -20.96
N LEU A 380 -14.74 -10.92 -20.49
CA LEU A 380 -16.11 -10.55 -20.13
C LEU A 380 -16.73 -9.79 -21.30
#